data_AF-R7LGX0-F1
#
_entry.id   AF-R7LGX0-F1
#
_cell.length_a   1.000
_cell.length_b   1.000
_cell.length_c   1.000
_cell.angle_alpha   90.00
_cell.angle_beta   90.00
_cell.angle_gamma   90.00
#
_symmetry.space_group_name_H-M   'P 1'
#
loop_
_entity.id
_entity.type
_entity.pdbx_description
1 polymer ?
#
loop_
_entity_poly.entity_id
_entity_poly.type
_entity_poly.pdbx_seq_one_letter_code
_entity_poly.pdbx_strand_id
1 'polypeptide(L)'
;MVTLGIIGVVSAMTIPSLMQNHQKKTYIMQLHKVYNEVQQAFLRVMTDKNALNLSEAGFSSQTEVNQFLKDYFRTVTICNKLTTPCIPNTAYRNLNGASVSSGGIENVANWWGNVDCAVLGSGASICLESLSGHSDGDVRWSHILIDTNGLKGPNIAGRDVFFIAYYEDGTIDEEGVSPVCNSMKVCHVPDNAEELRQNLYNNSCFSSSRFRGCFGKILNDGWEMNY
;
A
#
# COMPACT_ATOMS: atom_id res chain seq x y z
N MET A 1 57.00 8.58 -18.09
CA MET A 1 56.59 7.63 -19.14
C MET A 1 55.89 6.47 -18.42
N VAL A 2 54.64 6.62 -17.98
CA VAL A 2 53.34 6.58 -18.69
C VAL A 2 53.14 5.34 -19.55
N THR A 3 52.47 4.35 -18.95
CA THR A 3 51.46 3.44 -19.54
C THR A 3 50.61 2.94 -18.34
N LEU A 4 49.57 3.68 -17.90
CA LEU A 4 48.17 3.48 -18.29
C LEU A 4 47.75 2.01 -18.33
N GLY A 5 46.84 1.64 -17.43
CA GLY A 5 46.19 0.34 -17.43
C GLY A 5 45.11 0.29 -16.35
N ILE A 6 44.13 1.18 -16.47
CA ILE A 6 42.74 1.05 -16.01
C ILE A 6 42.49 -0.27 -15.24
N ILE A 7 42.69 -0.24 -13.92
CA ILE A 7 41.86 -1.02 -13.01
C ILE A 7 40.68 -0.07 -12.78
N GLY A 8 39.80 0.05 -13.76
CA GLY A 8 38.81 -0.99 -13.91
C GLY A 8 37.89 -0.84 -12.73
N VAL A 9 37.16 0.29 -12.74
CA VAL A 9 35.92 0.52 -12.02
C VAL A 9 35.22 -0.82 -11.89
N VAL A 10 35.31 -1.46 -10.72
CA VAL A 10 34.28 -2.42 -10.36
C VAL A 10 33.11 -1.55 -10.01
N SER A 11 32.34 -1.30 -11.05
CA SER A 11 30.95 -0.92 -11.00
C SER A 11 30.27 -1.79 -9.93
N ALA A 12 30.28 -1.34 -8.68
CA ALA A 12 29.12 -1.49 -7.82
C ALA A 12 28.01 -0.53 -8.33
N MET A 13 27.79 -0.52 -9.64
CA MET A 13 26.67 0.14 -10.28
C MET A 13 25.67 -0.97 -10.51
N THR A 14 24.75 -1.06 -9.56
CA THR A 14 23.42 -1.64 -9.73
C THR A 14 23.43 -3.04 -10.33
N ILE A 15 23.52 -4.05 -9.47
CA ILE A 15 22.70 -5.24 -9.72
C ILE A 15 21.27 -4.77 -9.36
N PRO A 16 20.36 -4.43 -10.29
CA PRO A 16 18.96 -4.62 -9.99
C PRO A 16 18.88 -6.09 -9.64
N SER A 17 18.71 -6.41 -8.34
CA SER A 17 18.62 -7.80 -7.90
C SER A 17 17.56 -8.45 -8.78
N LEU A 18 17.97 -9.30 -9.72
CA LEU A 18 17.06 -9.99 -10.61
C LEU A 18 16.18 -10.83 -9.71
N MET A 19 15.00 -10.30 -9.38
CA MET A 19 14.09 -10.97 -8.48
C MET A 19 13.61 -12.21 -9.22
N GLN A 20 13.83 -13.37 -8.61
CA GLN A 20 13.43 -14.62 -9.22
C GLN A 20 11.92 -14.64 -9.37
N ASN A 21 11.42 -15.22 -10.46
CA ASN A 21 9.98 -15.33 -10.74
C ASN A 21 9.20 -15.95 -9.56
N HIS A 22 9.81 -16.89 -8.83
CA HIS A 22 9.21 -17.48 -7.65
C HIS A 22 9.01 -16.47 -6.50
N GLN A 23 9.98 -15.57 -6.27
CA GLN A 23 9.85 -14.50 -5.29
C GLN A 23 8.75 -13.51 -5.68
N LYS A 24 8.69 -13.11 -6.96
CA LYS A 24 7.62 -12.25 -7.50
C LYS A 24 6.25 -12.83 -7.18
N LYS A 25 6.05 -14.11 -7.52
CA LYS A 25 4.80 -14.82 -7.25
C LYS A 25 4.47 -14.88 -5.77
N THR A 26 5.47 -15.10 -4.91
CA THR A 26 5.28 -15.15 -3.46
C THR A 26 4.76 -13.82 -2.94
N TYR A 27 5.40 -12.69 -3.28
CA TYR A 27 4.95 -11.37 -2.84
C TYR A 27 3.55 -11.03 -3.35
N ILE A 28 3.28 -11.30 -4.62
CA ILE A 28 1.96 -11.04 -5.21
C ILE A 28 0.85 -11.89 -4.58
N MET A 29 1.11 -13.17 -4.32
CA MET A 29 0.13 -14.02 -3.64
C MET A 29 -0.18 -13.49 -2.23
N GLN A 30 0.84 -13.02 -1.49
CA GLN A 30 0.62 -12.44 -0.17
C GLN A 30 -0.14 -11.10 -0.25
N LEU A 31 0.23 -10.22 -1.18
CA LEU A 31 -0.49 -8.97 -1.41
C LEU A 31 -1.96 -9.22 -1.76
N HIS A 32 -2.22 -10.11 -2.71
CA HIS A 32 -3.58 -10.44 -3.14
C HIS A 32 -4.40 -11.05 -2.00
N LYS A 33 -3.77 -11.88 -1.15
CA LYS A 33 -4.41 -12.38 0.06
C LYS A 33 -4.81 -11.24 1.00
N VAL A 34 -3.89 -10.33 1.32
CA VAL A 34 -4.18 -9.19 2.21
C VAL A 34 -5.25 -8.29 1.61
N TYR A 35 -5.18 -7.99 0.31
CA TYR A 35 -6.21 -7.23 -0.40
C TYR A 35 -7.60 -7.85 -0.23
N ASN A 36 -7.72 -9.15 -0.43
CA ASN A 36 -8.99 -9.86 -0.26
C ASN A 36 -9.46 -9.87 1.20
N GLU A 37 -8.56 -10.03 2.17
CA GLU A 37 -8.91 -9.95 3.59
C GLU A 37 -9.45 -8.56 3.97
N VAL A 38 -8.84 -7.49 3.45
CA VAL A 38 -9.30 -6.11 3.67
C VAL A 38 -10.67 -5.89 3.02
N GLN A 39 -10.86 -6.29 1.76
CA GLN A 39 -12.14 -6.18 1.05
C GLN A 39 -13.26 -6.91 1.80
N GLN A 40 -13.00 -8.12 2.28
CA GLN A 40 -13.95 -8.87 3.10
C GLN A 40 -14.24 -8.19 4.44
N ALA A 41 -13.23 -7.61 5.10
CA ALA A 41 -13.41 -6.88 6.34
C ALA A 41 -14.26 -5.62 6.15
N PHE A 42 -14.04 -4.85 5.07
CA PHE A 42 -14.87 -3.70 4.69
C PHE A 42 -16.33 -4.08 4.47
N LEU A 43 -16.59 -5.15 3.72
CA LEU A 43 -17.96 -5.62 3.51
C LEU A 43 -18.63 -6.02 4.83
N ARG A 44 -17.89 -6.72 5.72
CA ARG A 44 -18.40 -7.15 7.02
C ARG A 44 -18.74 -5.97 7.93
N VAL A 45 -17.85 -4.98 8.07
CA VAL A 45 -18.13 -3.84 8.95
C VAL A 45 -19.29 -2.98 8.44
N MET A 46 -19.43 -2.81 7.13
CA MET A 46 -20.58 -2.11 6.54
C MET A 46 -21.88 -2.89 6.82
N THR A 47 -21.84 -4.22 6.70
CA THR A 47 -23.01 -5.07 6.99
C THR A 47 -23.38 -5.04 8.46
N ASP A 48 -22.42 -5.24 9.37
CA ASP A 48 -22.67 -5.30 10.82
C ASP A 48 -23.19 -3.96 11.37
N LYS A 49 -22.72 -2.84 10.81
CA LYS A 49 -23.20 -1.49 11.18
C LYS A 49 -24.41 -1.02 10.38
N ASN A 50 -24.92 -1.82 9.43
CA ASN A 50 -25.99 -1.45 8.52
C ASN A 50 -25.72 -0.09 7.83
N ALA A 51 -24.49 0.08 7.36
CA ALA A 51 -23.99 1.29 6.74
C ALA A 51 -23.93 1.14 5.21
N LEU A 52 -24.18 2.21 4.47
CA LEU A 52 -24.11 2.20 3.00
C LEU A 52 -22.67 2.24 2.49
N ASN A 53 -21.75 2.75 3.29
CA ASN A 53 -20.34 2.96 2.95
C ASN A 53 -19.49 3.00 4.22
N LEU A 54 -18.16 3.02 4.07
CA LEU A 54 -17.21 3.06 5.17
C LEU A 54 -17.30 4.37 5.98
N SER A 55 -17.61 5.50 5.34
CA SER A 55 -17.81 6.79 6.04
C SER A 55 -18.92 6.67 7.09
N GLU A 56 -20.05 6.07 6.73
CA GLU A 56 -21.18 5.75 7.61
C GLU A 56 -20.86 4.63 8.61
N ALA A 57 -20.01 3.68 8.22
CA ALA A 57 -19.48 2.65 9.12
C ALA A 57 -18.46 3.19 10.14
N GLY A 58 -18.25 4.50 10.20
CA GLY A 58 -17.45 5.17 11.22
C GLY A 58 -15.96 5.36 10.87
N PHE A 59 -15.56 5.07 9.62
CA PHE A 59 -14.18 5.27 9.16
C PHE A 59 -13.76 6.74 9.07
N SER A 60 -14.66 7.67 9.44
CA SER A 60 -14.34 9.08 9.66
C SER A 60 -13.50 9.33 10.92
N SER A 61 -13.40 8.36 11.82
CA SER A 61 -12.66 8.46 13.09
C SER A 61 -11.51 7.47 13.14
N GLN A 62 -10.29 7.95 13.37
CA GLN A 62 -9.13 7.08 13.53
C GLN A 62 -9.30 6.08 14.69
N THR A 63 -10.01 6.47 15.76
CA THR A 63 -10.31 5.56 16.87
C THR A 63 -11.16 4.38 16.43
N GLU A 64 -12.15 4.60 15.56
CA GLU A 64 -12.98 3.52 15.02
C GLU A 64 -12.23 2.67 14.01
N VAL A 65 -11.39 3.27 13.17
CA VAL A 65 -10.51 2.51 12.24
C VAL A 65 -9.54 1.62 13.02
N ASN A 66 -8.92 2.14 14.08
CA ASN A 66 -8.06 1.36 14.96
C ASN A 66 -8.82 0.22 15.65
N GLN A 67 -10.09 0.42 16.01
CA GLN A 67 -10.91 -0.64 16.60
C GLN A 67 -11.34 -1.68 15.55
N PHE A 68 -11.69 -1.24 14.34
CA PHE A 68 -11.99 -2.09 13.19
C PHE A 68 -10.83 -3.06 12.92
N LEU A 69 -9.59 -2.58 12.98
CA LEU A 69 -8.41 -3.41 12.80
C LEU A 69 -8.34 -4.59 13.80
N LYS A 70 -8.87 -4.41 15.01
CA LYS A 70 -8.87 -5.41 16.09
C LYS A 70 -10.02 -6.39 15.98
N ASP A 71 -11.19 -5.90 15.58
CA ASP A 71 -12.43 -6.67 15.59
C ASP A 71 -12.61 -7.49 14.30
N TYR A 72 -12.11 -7.00 13.17
CA TYR A 72 -12.37 -7.58 11.85
C TYR A 72 -11.21 -8.38 11.26
N PHE A 73 -10.01 -8.28 11.83
CA PHE A 73 -8.83 -9.05 11.41
C PHE A 73 -8.38 -10.05 12.47
N ARG A 74 -7.79 -11.16 12.00
CA ARG A 74 -7.06 -12.09 12.86
C ARG A 74 -5.63 -11.58 13.04
N THR A 75 -5.45 -10.72 14.03
CA THR A 75 -4.15 -10.11 14.35
C THR A 75 -3.34 -10.97 15.31
N VAL A 76 -2.04 -11.10 15.05
CA VAL A 76 -1.06 -11.70 15.97
C VAL A 76 -0.56 -10.65 16.96
N THR A 77 -0.29 -9.45 16.46
CA THR A 77 0.23 -8.32 17.25
C THR A 77 -0.38 -7.02 16.76
N ILE A 78 -0.65 -6.08 17.67
CA ILE A 78 -1.11 -4.72 17.35
C ILE A 78 -0.16 -3.72 18.01
N CYS A 79 0.21 -2.70 17.27
CA CYS A 79 1.05 -1.59 17.70
C CYS A 79 0.24 -0.30 17.56
N ASN A 80 0.36 0.61 18.52
CA ASN A 80 -0.41 1.85 18.53
C ASN A 80 0.15 2.96 17.62
N LYS A 81 1.24 2.65 16.90
CA LYS A 81 1.98 3.52 15.99
C LYS A 81 2.72 2.65 14.97
N LEU A 82 3.20 3.29 13.90
CA LEU A 82 4.08 2.71 12.89
C LEU A 82 5.48 2.43 13.47
N THR A 83 5.57 1.42 14.32
CA THR A 83 6.76 1.07 15.08
C THR A 83 6.92 -0.44 15.18
N THR A 84 8.12 -0.89 15.51
CA THR A 84 8.38 -2.29 15.84
C THR A 84 7.54 -2.72 17.06
N PRO A 85 6.93 -3.92 17.07
CA PRO A 85 7.15 -5.04 16.14
C PRO A 85 6.23 -5.10 14.90
N CYS A 86 5.37 -4.11 14.65
CA CYS A 86 4.45 -4.16 13.50
C CYS A 86 5.08 -3.61 12.22
N ILE A 87 5.89 -2.55 12.33
CA ILE A 87 6.60 -1.95 11.21
C ILE A 87 8.11 -2.02 11.51
N PRO A 88 8.96 -2.46 10.56
CA PRO A 88 10.39 -2.50 10.74
C PRO A 88 10.98 -1.09 10.93
N ASN A 89 11.97 -0.97 11.81
CA ASN A 89 12.73 0.29 12.00
C ASN A 89 13.77 0.53 10.89
N THR A 90 13.81 -0.30 9.86
CA THR A 90 14.76 -0.18 8.74
C THR A 90 14.25 0.83 7.71
N ALA A 91 15.17 1.47 6.99
CA ALA A 91 14.80 2.35 5.88
C ALA A 91 14.13 1.57 4.74
N TYR A 92 13.04 2.13 4.25
CA TYR A 92 12.35 1.68 3.05
C TYR A 92 13.01 2.26 1.79
N ARG A 93 12.85 1.56 0.68
CA ARG A 93 13.45 1.95 -0.61
C ARG A 93 12.46 1.84 -1.76
N ASN A 94 12.63 2.65 -2.79
CA ASN A 94 11.94 2.45 -4.06
C ASN A 94 12.64 1.38 -4.92
N LEU A 95 12.05 0.99 -6.04
CA LEU A 95 12.60 -0.05 -6.93
C LEU A 95 13.97 0.34 -7.52
N ASN A 96 14.25 1.64 -7.66
CA ASN A 96 15.57 2.14 -8.07
C ASN A 96 16.60 2.13 -6.93
N GLY A 97 16.23 1.71 -5.73
CA GLY A 97 17.10 1.58 -4.56
C GLY A 97 17.35 2.88 -3.79
N ALA A 98 16.67 3.98 -4.15
CA ALA A 98 16.74 5.22 -3.39
C ALA A 98 15.89 5.14 -2.11
N SER A 99 16.31 5.87 -1.08
CA SER A 99 15.51 6.04 0.15
C SER A 99 14.18 6.72 -0.16
N VAL A 100 13.11 6.27 0.49
CA VAL A 100 11.78 6.90 0.43
C VAL A 100 11.53 7.85 1.61
N SER A 101 12.53 8.14 2.43
CA SER A 101 12.40 8.92 3.66
C SER A 101 11.73 10.30 3.53
N SER A 102 11.64 10.88 2.33
CA SER A 102 10.99 12.17 2.07
C SER A 102 9.48 12.10 1.85
N GLY A 103 8.92 10.93 1.53
CA GLY A 103 7.49 10.78 1.26
C GLY A 103 6.90 9.43 1.67
N GLY A 104 7.76 8.54 2.15
CA GLY A 104 7.41 7.16 2.45
C GLY A 104 7.03 6.96 3.91
N ILE A 105 7.16 5.74 4.41
CA ILE A 105 6.67 5.35 5.74
C ILE A 105 7.34 6.17 6.84
N GLU A 106 8.62 6.50 6.67
CA GLU A 106 9.39 7.32 7.60
C GLU A 106 8.84 8.75 7.71
N ASN A 107 8.23 9.26 6.64
CA ASN A 107 7.61 10.57 6.63
C ASN A 107 6.15 10.50 7.11
N VAL A 108 5.40 9.48 6.64
CA VAL A 108 4.00 9.21 7.01
C VAL A 108 3.82 9.02 8.51
N ALA A 109 4.79 8.41 9.20
CA ALA A 109 4.75 8.24 10.66
C ALA A 109 4.58 9.56 11.44
N ASN A 110 4.95 10.70 10.87
CA ASN A 110 4.76 12.02 11.50
C ASN A 110 3.31 12.52 11.42
N TRP A 111 2.56 12.08 10.41
CA TRP A 111 1.15 12.44 10.21
C TRP A 111 0.22 11.39 10.81
N TRP A 112 0.65 10.13 10.81
CA TRP A 112 -0.08 8.98 11.35
C TRP A 112 0.19 8.77 12.85
N GLY A 113 0.15 9.85 13.64
CA GLY A 113 0.55 9.83 15.05
C GLY A 113 -0.33 8.97 15.97
N ASN A 114 -1.54 8.62 15.52
CA ASN A 114 -2.55 7.83 16.21
C ASN A 114 -3.06 6.63 15.38
N VAL A 115 -2.35 6.22 14.33
CA VAL A 115 -2.72 5.06 13.51
C VAL A 115 -2.17 3.78 14.15
N ASP A 116 -3.07 2.83 14.44
CA ASP A 116 -2.67 1.50 14.85
C ASP A 116 -2.22 0.67 13.63
N CYS A 117 -1.23 -0.19 13.85
CA CYS A 117 -0.74 -1.16 12.88
C CYS A 117 -0.90 -2.57 13.45
N ALA A 118 -1.18 -3.55 12.60
CA ALA A 118 -1.30 -4.94 13.01
C ALA A 118 -0.46 -5.88 12.15
N VAL A 119 0.10 -6.91 12.80
CA VAL A 119 0.67 -8.07 12.12
C VAL A 119 -0.43 -9.13 12.02
N LEU A 120 -0.75 -9.54 10.80
CA LEU A 120 -1.75 -10.56 10.49
C LEU A 120 -1.19 -11.97 10.71
N GLY A 121 -2.08 -12.96 10.78
CA GLY A 121 -1.67 -14.38 10.84
C GLY A 121 -0.82 -14.86 9.65
N SER A 122 -0.83 -14.15 8.52
CA SER A 122 0.07 -14.38 7.38
C SER A 122 1.51 -13.90 7.62
N GLY A 123 1.74 -13.07 8.64
CA GLY A 123 2.99 -12.34 8.85
C GLY A 123 3.07 -11.00 8.10
N ALA A 124 2.04 -10.66 7.32
CA ALA A 124 1.93 -9.33 6.72
C ALA A 124 1.57 -8.28 7.77
N SER A 125 2.03 -7.04 7.58
CA SER A 125 1.71 -5.91 8.45
C SER A 125 0.81 -4.93 7.71
N ILE A 126 -0.23 -4.45 8.38
CA ILE A 126 -1.18 -3.50 7.82
C ILE A 126 -1.42 -2.33 8.77
N CYS A 127 -1.60 -1.13 8.22
CA CYS A 127 -1.98 0.07 8.97
C CYS A 127 -2.98 0.87 8.11
N LEU A 128 -4.04 1.38 8.72
CA LEU A 128 -5.12 2.08 8.01
C LEU A 128 -5.37 3.45 8.65
N GLU A 129 -5.37 4.50 7.83
CA GLU A 129 -5.78 5.84 8.26
C GLU A 129 -7.27 6.05 8.04
N SER A 130 -7.92 6.93 8.81
CA SER A 130 -9.32 7.31 8.63
C SER A 130 -9.58 8.20 7.42
N LEU A 131 -10.79 8.11 6.87
CA LEU A 131 -11.33 8.91 5.75
C LEU A 131 -11.47 10.42 6.06
N SER A 132 -10.86 10.94 7.12
CA SER A 132 -11.03 12.32 7.61
C SER A 132 -10.22 13.37 6.85
N GLY A 133 -9.16 12.98 6.15
CA GLY A 133 -8.17 13.90 5.59
C GLY A 133 -8.29 14.19 4.10
N HIS A 134 -9.01 13.35 3.34
CA HIS A 134 -8.96 13.41 1.87
C HIS A 134 -10.32 13.18 1.20
N SER A 135 -10.52 13.89 0.09
CA SER A 135 -11.68 13.76 -0.79
C SER A 135 -11.28 14.04 -2.24
N ASP A 136 -11.91 13.34 -3.17
CA ASP A 136 -11.92 13.66 -4.60
C ASP A 136 -13.38 13.90 -5.04
N GLY A 137 -13.72 15.17 -5.29
CA GLY A 137 -15.11 15.59 -5.32
C GLY A 137 -15.85 15.20 -4.03
N ASP A 138 -16.95 14.47 -4.19
CA ASP A 138 -17.77 13.99 -3.06
C ASP A 138 -17.31 12.63 -2.51
N VAL A 139 -16.27 12.01 -3.08
CA VAL A 139 -15.79 10.69 -2.65
C VAL A 139 -14.64 10.85 -1.66
N ARG A 140 -14.86 10.39 -0.43
CA ARG A 140 -13.82 10.38 0.61
C ARG A 140 -12.88 9.20 0.42
N TRP A 141 -11.62 9.39 0.77
CA TRP A 141 -10.59 8.37 0.65
C TRP A 141 -9.50 8.53 1.70
N SER A 142 -8.69 7.49 1.89
CA SER A 142 -7.51 7.49 2.76
C SER A 142 -6.59 6.34 2.36
N HIS A 143 -5.49 6.13 3.08
CA HIS A 143 -4.48 5.14 2.70
C HIS A 143 -4.48 3.91 3.60
N ILE A 144 -4.02 2.82 2.99
CA ILE A 144 -3.63 1.58 3.63
C ILE A 144 -2.14 1.39 3.36
N LEU A 145 -1.37 1.20 4.42
CA LEU A 145 -0.02 0.66 4.32
C LEU A 145 -0.12 -0.86 4.42
N ILE A 146 0.46 -1.57 3.46
CA ILE A 146 0.58 -3.02 3.44
C ILE A 146 2.04 -3.40 3.26
N ASP A 147 2.57 -4.17 4.19
CA ASP A 147 3.89 -4.79 4.13
C ASP A 147 3.69 -6.32 4.15
N THR A 148 3.87 -6.96 3.00
CA THR A 148 3.48 -8.37 2.75
C THR A 148 4.31 -9.39 3.53
N ASN A 149 5.50 -9.00 3.98
CA ASN A 149 6.46 -9.85 4.70
C ASN A 149 6.91 -9.24 6.04
N GLY A 150 6.44 -8.05 6.39
CA GLY A 150 6.62 -7.39 7.68
C GLY A 150 8.11 -7.19 8.00
N LEU A 151 8.52 -7.59 9.20
CA LEU A 151 9.90 -7.37 9.68
C LEU A 151 11.02 -8.06 8.86
N LYS A 152 10.69 -8.93 7.91
CA LYS A 152 11.67 -9.75 7.18
C LYS A 152 12.44 -8.97 6.11
N GLY A 153 11.92 -7.84 5.63
CA GLY A 153 12.45 -7.13 4.47
C GLY A 153 12.35 -7.96 3.18
N PRO A 154 12.72 -7.39 2.01
CA PRO A 154 13.62 -6.25 1.83
C PRO A 154 13.04 -4.83 1.99
N ASN A 155 11.76 -4.63 2.24
CA ASN A 155 11.13 -3.32 2.48
C ASN A 155 11.23 -2.36 1.28
N ILE A 156 10.88 -2.88 0.10
CA ILE A 156 10.93 -2.23 -1.21
C ILE A 156 9.52 -1.88 -1.69
N ALA A 157 9.32 -0.60 -1.96
CA ALA A 157 8.10 -0.06 -2.54
C ALA A 157 7.74 -0.75 -3.85
N GLY A 158 6.48 -1.15 -3.98
CA GLY A 158 5.99 -1.86 -5.16
C GLY A 158 6.46 -3.31 -5.26
N ARG A 159 7.23 -3.84 -4.29
CA ARG A 159 7.62 -5.24 -4.28
C ARG A 159 6.91 -5.97 -3.15
N ASP A 160 7.25 -5.61 -1.94
CA ASP A 160 6.72 -6.18 -0.71
C ASP A 160 5.99 -5.16 0.15
N VAL A 161 6.11 -3.86 -0.17
CA VAL A 161 5.51 -2.76 0.56
C VAL A 161 4.70 -1.88 -0.37
N PHE A 162 3.47 -1.58 0.04
CA PHE A 162 2.49 -0.86 -0.76
C PHE A 162 1.78 0.19 0.11
N PHE A 163 1.69 1.41 -0.40
CA PHE A 163 0.92 2.49 0.21
C PHE A 163 -0.17 2.89 -0.78
N ILE A 164 -1.38 2.38 -0.56
CA ILE A 164 -2.47 2.38 -1.55
C ILE A 164 -3.68 3.10 -0.99
N ALA A 165 -4.57 3.56 -1.86
CA ALA A 165 -5.79 4.25 -1.44
C ALA A 165 -6.93 3.25 -1.24
N TYR A 166 -7.79 3.56 -0.27
CA TYR A 166 -9.13 3.01 -0.18
C TYR A 166 -10.14 4.15 -0.15
N TYR A 167 -11.30 3.89 -0.71
CA TYR A 167 -12.37 4.87 -0.89
C TYR A 167 -13.55 4.53 0.01
N GLU A 168 -14.43 5.51 0.24
CA GLU A 168 -15.56 5.32 1.15
C GLU A 168 -16.50 4.19 0.72
N ASP A 169 -16.60 3.86 -0.56
CA ASP A 169 -17.38 2.73 -1.07
C ASP A 169 -16.75 1.35 -0.81
N GLY A 170 -15.52 1.32 -0.28
CA GLY A 170 -14.74 0.11 -0.02
C GLY A 170 -13.84 -0.31 -1.18
N THR A 171 -13.83 0.41 -2.30
CA THR A 171 -12.85 0.14 -3.37
C THR A 171 -11.43 0.45 -2.89
N ILE A 172 -10.46 -0.32 -3.40
CA ILE A 172 -9.04 -0.16 -3.09
C ILE A 172 -8.29 -0.07 -4.42
N ASP A 173 -7.55 1.02 -4.62
CA ASP A 173 -6.85 1.34 -5.86
C ASP A 173 -5.59 2.19 -5.58
N GLU A 174 -4.91 2.62 -6.64
CA GLU A 174 -3.91 3.68 -6.57
C GLU A 174 -4.54 5.02 -6.16
N GLU A 175 -3.79 5.80 -5.37
CA GLU A 175 -4.14 7.21 -5.15
C GLU A 175 -4.30 7.92 -6.50
N GLY A 176 -5.46 8.55 -6.71
CA GLY A 176 -5.82 9.22 -7.96
C GLY A 176 -6.64 8.37 -8.94
N VAL A 177 -7.03 7.15 -8.58
CA VAL A 177 -7.98 6.31 -9.34
C VAL A 177 -9.28 6.21 -8.54
N SER A 178 -9.95 7.35 -8.35
CA SER A 178 -11.17 7.45 -7.55
C SER A 178 -12.37 6.81 -8.26
N PRO A 179 -13.22 6.06 -7.55
CA PRO A 179 -14.47 5.56 -8.10
C PRO A 179 -15.40 6.71 -8.48
N VAL A 180 -16.29 6.44 -9.43
CA VAL A 180 -17.35 7.34 -9.87
C VAL A 180 -18.66 6.89 -9.24
N CYS A 181 -19.29 7.79 -8.49
CA CYS A 181 -20.50 7.50 -7.73
C CYS A 181 -21.69 8.29 -8.29
N ASN A 182 -22.87 7.66 -8.31
CA ASN A 182 -24.11 8.36 -8.60
C ASN A 182 -24.65 9.10 -7.35
N SER A 183 -25.79 9.79 -7.50
CA SER A 183 -26.43 10.53 -6.39
C SER A 183 -26.87 9.66 -5.21
N MET A 184 -27.00 8.34 -5.41
CA MET A 184 -27.31 7.36 -4.37
C MET A 184 -26.05 6.73 -3.76
N LYS A 185 -24.86 7.26 -4.05
CA LYS A 185 -23.56 6.74 -3.59
C LYS A 185 -23.30 5.29 -4.00
N VAL A 186 -23.94 4.84 -5.08
CA VAL A 186 -23.56 3.60 -5.76
C VAL A 186 -22.39 3.92 -6.69
N CYS A 187 -21.26 3.29 -6.41
CA CYS A 187 -19.98 3.60 -7.02
C CYS A 187 -19.50 2.47 -7.93
N HIS A 188 -18.68 2.83 -8.92
CA HIS A 188 -17.95 1.90 -9.76
C HIS A 188 -16.55 2.45 -10.06
N VAL A 189 -15.61 1.56 -10.35
CA VAL A 189 -14.28 1.92 -10.83
C VAL A 189 -14.43 2.75 -12.13
N PRO A 190 -13.66 3.84 -12.33
CA PRO A 190 -13.82 4.69 -13.49
C PRO A 190 -13.48 3.94 -14.79
N ASP A 191 -14.16 4.27 -15.88
CA ASP A 191 -13.99 3.60 -17.19
C ASP A 191 -12.54 3.66 -17.72
N ASN A 192 -11.80 4.74 -17.38
CA ASN A 192 -10.41 4.93 -17.75
C ASN A 192 -9.40 4.49 -16.66
N ALA A 193 -9.82 3.71 -15.66
CA ALA A 193 -8.95 3.26 -14.58
C ALA A 193 -7.67 2.57 -15.07
N GLU A 194 -7.79 1.71 -16.09
CA GLU A 194 -6.63 1.01 -16.66
C GLU A 194 -5.57 2.00 -17.15
N GLU A 195 -5.99 3.03 -17.88
CA GLU A 195 -5.10 4.08 -18.41
C GLU A 195 -4.48 4.91 -17.27
N LEU A 196 -5.27 5.32 -16.29
CA LEU A 196 -4.79 6.08 -15.12
C LEU A 196 -3.72 5.29 -14.37
N ARG A 197 -3.96 4.01 -14.10
CA ARG A 197 -2.99 3.12 -13.45
C ARG A 197 -1.73 2.95 -14.29
N GLN A 198 -1.84 2.80 -15.62
CA GLN A 198 -0.65 2.72 -16.50
C GLN A 198 0.15 4.01 -16.51
N ASN A 199 -0.52 5.17 -16.51
CA ASN A 199 0.15 6.46 -16.43
C ASN A 199 0.88 6.62 -15.09
N LEU A 200 0.29 6.21 -13.98
CA LEU A 200 0.97 6.20 -12.67
C LEU A 200 2.15 5.24 -12.64
N TYR A 201 2.01 4.05 -13.22
CA TYR A 201 3.10 3.08 -13.35
C TYR A 201 4.29 3.68 -14.10
N ASN A 202 4.07 4.19 -15.31
CA ASN A 202 5.12 4.74 -16.18
C ASN A 202 5.83 5.95 -15.54
N ASN A 203 5.10 6.79 -14.82
CA ASN A 203 5.63 8.05 -14.30
C ASN A 203 6.22 7.92 -12.90
N SER A 204 5.81 6.93 -12.09
CA SER A 204 6.12 6.92 -10.66
C SER A 204 6.63 5.60 -10.10
N CYS A 205 6.20 4.42 -10.59
CA CYS A 205 6.43 3.15 -9.91
C CYS A 205 7.90 2.93 -9.48
N PHE A 206 8.86 3.18 -10.36
CA PHE A 206 10.26 2.88 -10.09
C PHE A 206 10.96 3.84 -9.11
N SER A 207 10.53 5.12 -9.09
CA SER A 207 11.25 6.20 -8.41
C SER A 207 10.42 6.90 -7.32
N SER A 208 9.14 6.54 -7.15
CA SER A 208 8.24 7.19 -6.21
C SER A 208 8.79 7.11 -4.79
N SER A 209 8.89 8.27 -4.13
CA SER A 209 9.12 8.33 -2.69
C SER A 209 7.85 8.05 -1.88
N ARG A 210 6.68 7.93 -2.52
CA ARG A 210 5.38 7.69 -1.86
C ARG A 210 4.78 6.33 -2.20
N PHE A 211 5.58 5.40 -2.72
CA PHE A 211 5.15 4.04 -3.09
C PHE A 211 4.06 3.96 -4.18
N ARG A 212 3.87 5.02 -4.98
CA ARG A 212 2.81 5.12 -5.98
C ARG A 212 3.14 4.44 -7.30
N GLY A 213 2.12 3.88 -7.96
CA GLY A 213 2.10 3.46 -9.37
C GLY A 213 2.34 1.98 -9.61
N CYS A 214 2.99 1.26 -8.70
CA CYS A 214 3.29 -0.15 -8.90
C CYS A 214 2.09 -1.07 -8.62
N PHE A 215 1.18 -0.66 -7.73
CA PHE A 215 0.00 -1.45 -7.38
C PHE A 215 -1.02 -1.47 -8.52
N GLY A 216 -1.26 -0.31 -9.15
CA GLY A 216 -2.15 -0.19 -10.30
C GLY A 216 -1.73 -1.08 -11.46
N LYS A 217 -0.41 -1.24 -11.68
CA LYS A 217 0.11 -2.18 -12.68
C LYS A 217 -0.23 -3.63 -12.36
N ILE A 218 -0.13 -4.03 -11.08
CA ILE A 218 -0.49 -5.38 -10.62
C ILE A 218 -1.98 -5.65 -10.84
N LEU A 219 -2.85 -4.66 -10.56
CA LEU A 219 -4.29 -4.79 -10.80
C LEU A 219 -4.59 -4.97 -12.29
N ASN A 220 -4.00 -4.16 -13.16
CA ASN A 220 -4.17 -4.27 -14.61
C ASN A 220 -3.65 -5.60 -15.18
N ASP A 221 -2.58 -6.14 -14.58
CA ASP A 221 -1.96 -7.39 -15.01
C ASP A 221 -2.61 -8.64 -14.38
N GLY A 222 -3.75 -8.50 -13.70
CA GLY A 222 -4.46 -9.65 -13.14
C GLY A 222 -3.72 -10.33 -11.98
N TRP A 223 -3.12 -9.54 -11.08
CA TRP A 223 -2.30 -10.02 -9.97
C TRP A 223 -1.03 -10.73 -10.44
N GLU A 224 -0.29 -10.06 -11.32
CA GLU A 224 1.07 -10.43 -11.72
C GLU A 224 2.02 -9.24 -11.59
N MET A 225 3.27 -9.51 -11.22
CA MET A 225 4.33 -8.49 -11.13
C MET A 225 5.24 -8.57 -12.34
N ASN A 226 4.87 -7.85 -13.42
CA ASN A 226 5.58 -7.87 -14.69
C ASN A 226 6.61 -6.74 -14.86
N TYR A 227 7.15 -6.24 -13.75
CA TYR A 227 8.24 -5.26 -13.70
C TYR A 227 9.41 -5.75 -12.83
#